data_AF-A0A1Q7ABD0-F1
#
_entry.id   AF-A0A1Q7ABD0-F1
#
_cell.length_a   1.000
_cell.length_b   1.000
_cell.length_c   1.000
_cell.angle_alpha   90.00
_cell.angle_beta   90.00
_cell.angle_gamma   90.00
#
_symmetry.space_group_name_H-M   'P 1'
#
loop_
_entity.id
_entity.type
_entity.pdbx_description
1 polymer ?
#
loop_
_entity_poly.entity_id
_entity_poly.type
_entity_poly.pdbx_seq_one_letter_code
_entity_poly.pdbx_strand_id
1 'polypeptide(L)'
;MAKLLKLSQSRAELPPLQRLELSDVKLIGIVSDASGYYGLIQTPDGKGYTVRVGTLMGTNNGTIKSIAEQRIVVAEPTIDITGKMTSRDIEILQRPKEGAE
;
A
#
# COMPACT_ATOMS: atom_id res chain seq x y z
N MET A 1 -24.18 6.05 27.13
CA MET A 1 -24.02 6.97 25.99
C MET A 1 -22.57 7.46 25.96
N ALA A 2 -21.68 6.77 25.25
CA ALA A 2 -20.32 7.26 25.03
C ALA A 2 -20.21 7.64 23.54
N LYS A 3 -20.17 8.94 23.30
CA LYS A 3 -20.17 9.58 21.99
C LYS A 3 -18.82 9.28 21.31
N LEU A 4 -18.88 8.63 20.15
CA LEU A 4 -17.76 8.42 19.25
C LEU A 4 -17.02 9.74 19.00
N LEU A 5 -15.76 9.84 19.42
CA LEU A 5 -14.82 10.77 18.81
C LEU A 5 -14.43 10.21 17.44
N LYS A 6 -15.20 10.57 16.40
CA LYS A 6 -14.68 10.62 15.03
C LYS A 6 -13.61 11.71 15.03
N LEU A 7 -12.38 11.34 15.39
CA LEU A 7 -11.20 12.14 15.10
C LEU A 7 -11.15 12.27 13.58
N SER A 8 -11.50 13.46 13.11
CA SER A 8 -11.14 13.95 11.78
C SER A 8 -9.63 13.88 11.68
N GLN A 9 -9.10 12.72 11.29
CA GLN A 9 -7.69 12.51 11.01
C GLN A 9 -7.32 13.56 9.97
N SER A 10 -6.58 14.59 10.39
CA SER A 10 -6.04 15.54 9.44
C SER A 10 -5.15 14.73 8.51
N ARG A 11 -5.20 14.96 7.19
CA ARG A 11 -4.39 14.20 6.21
C ARG A 11 -2.88 14.22 6.53
N ALA A 12 -2.45 15.11 7.44
CA ALA A 12 -1.14 15.22 8.06
C ALA A 12 -0.80 14.17 9.16
N GLU A 13 -1.76 13.38 9.64
CA GLU A 13 -1.58 12.35 10.68
C GLU A 13 -1.51 10.93 10.09
N LEU A 14 -2.01 10.75 8.86
CA LEU A 14 -1.95 9.46 8.17
C LEU A 14 -0.50 9.08 7.83
N PRO A 15 -0.14 7.79 7.88
CA PRO A 15 1.11 7.28 7.32
C PRO A 15 1.34 7.84 5.90
N PRO A 16 2.59 8.18 5.53
CA PRO A 16 2.90 8.81 4.25
C PRO A 16 2.38 8.00 3.06
N LEU A 17 2.45 6.66 3.15
CA LEU A 17 1.95 5.74 2.13
C LEU A 17 0.42 5.75 1.96
N GLN A 18 -0.34 6.20 2.97
CA GLN A 18 -1.80 6.32 2.90
C GLN A 18 -2.27 7.67 2.34
N ARG A 19 -1.35 8.60 2.07
CA ARG A 19 -1.66 9.92 1.50
C ARG A 19 -1.56 9.95 -0.02
N LEU A 20 -0.96 8.91 -0.59
CA LEU A 20 -0.60 8.76 -2.00
C LEU A 20 -1.51 7.73 -2.67
N GLU A 21 -1.72 7.86 -3.97
CA GLU A 21 -2.39 6.81 -4.73
C GLU A 21 -1.44 5.63 -4.95
N LEU A 22 -1.97 4.41 -5.07
CA LEU A 22 -1.16 3.22 -5.31
C LEU A 22 -0.40 3.29 -6.65
N SER A 23 -0.91 4.07 -7.60
CA SER A 23 -0.30 4.30 -8.91
C SER A 23 0.92 5.23 -8.87
N ASP A 24 1.01 6.11 -7.86
CA ASP A 24 2.11 7.08 -7.73
C ASP A 24 3.36 6.48 -7.11
N VAL A 25 3.21 5.33 -6.46
CA VAL A 25 4.30 4.65 -5.78
C VAL A 25 4.98 3.63 -6.67
N LYS A 26 6.26 3.40 -6.40
CA LYS A 26 7.07 2.45 -7.16
C LYS A 26 7.59 1.36 -6.26
N LEU A 27 7.33 0.11 -6.63
CA LEU A 27 8.01 -1.03 -6.04
C LEU A 27 9.42 -1.11 -6.63
N ILE A 28 10.42 -0.76 -5.82
CA ILE A 28 11.82 -0.68 -6.25
C ILE A 28 12.63 -1.93 -5.86
N GLY A 29 12.13 -2.72 -4.91
CA GLY A 29 12.85 -3.86 -4.35
C GLY A 29 11.95 -4.75 -3.52
N ILE A 30 12.33 -6.02 -3.41
CA ILE A 30 11.76 -6.95 -2.44
C ILE A 30 12.94 -7.59 -1.73
N VAL A 31 12.85 -7.59 -0.40
CA VAL A 31 13.88 -8.11 0.49
C VAL A 31 13.26 -9.27 1.25
N SER A 32 13.94 -10.41 1.29
CA SER A 32 13.55 -11.55 2.09
C SER A 32 14.54 -11.75 3.23
N ASP A 33 14.03 -11.97 4.43
CA ASP A 33 14.81 -12.39 5.59
C ASP A 33 14.17 -13.65 6.22
N ALA A 34 14.77 -14.22 7.27
CA ALA A 34 14.20 -15.31 8.06
C ALA A 34 12.77 -15.01 8.57
N SER A 35 12.41 -13.73 8.74
CA SER A 35 11.06 -13.31 9.16
C SER A 35 10.04 -13.18 8.03
N GLY A 36 10.44 -13.35 6.76
CA GLY A 36 9.57 -13.29 5.59
C GLY A 36 9.95 -12.22 4.57
N TYR A 37 9.00 -11.86 3.71
CA TYR A 37 9.18 -10.89 2.64
C TYR A 37 8.80 -9.47 3.06
N TYR A 38 9.62 -8.51 2.61
CA TYR A 38 9.43 -7.08 2.77
C TYR A 38 9.47 -6.41 1.40
N GLY A 39 8.56 -5.48 1.17
CA GLY A 39 8.57 -4.62 -0.01
C GLY A 39 9.32 -3.33 0.25
N LEU A 40 10.11 -2.87 -0.71
CA LEU A 40 10.67 -1.52 -0.73
C LEU A 40 9.88 -0.68 -1.72
N ILE A 41 9.18 0.31 -1.18
CA ILE A 41 8.33 1.23 -1.93
C ILE A 41 8.98 2.61 -1.95
N GLN A 42 9.10 3.21 -3.12
CA GLN A 42 9.48 4.60 -3.29
C GLN A 42 8.25 5.46 -3.56
N THR A 43 8.15 6.56 -2.83
CA THR A 43 7.15 7.62 -3.03
C THR A 43 7.61 8.61 -4.12
N PRO A 44 6.70 9.39 -4.73
CA PRO A 44 7.08 10.39 -5.74
C PRO A 44 8.04 11.45 -5.19
N ASP A 45 8.01 11.73 -3.88
CA ASP A 45 8.98 12.58 -3.18
C ASP A 45 10.40 11.98 -3.07
N GLY A 46 10.63 10.80 -3.66
CA GLY A 46 11.91 10.08 -3.65
C GLY A 46 12.19 9.28 -2.37
N LYS A 47 11.34 9.39 -1.34
CA LYS A 47 11.52 8.68 -0.07
C LYS A 47 11.16 7.19 -0.21
N GLY A 48 12.04 6.33 0.29
CA GLY A 48 11.85 4.89 0.36
C GLY A 48 11.22 4.44 1.68
N TYR A 49 10.32 3.47 1.63
CA TYR A 49 9.61 2.90 2.76
C TYR A 49 9.61 1.38 2.67
N THR A 50 9.83 0.71 3.80
CA THR A 50 9.71 -0.74 3.90
C THR A 50 8.29 -1.11 4.32
N VAL A 51 7.68 -2.06 3.61
CA VAL A 51 6.31 -2.53 3.84
C VAL A 51 6.27 -4.05 4.04
N ARG A 52 5.26 -4.53 4.76
CA ARG A 52 5.02 -5.96 5.00
C ARG A 52 3.54 -6.28 4.83
N VAL A 53 3.20 -7.57 4.84
CA VAL A 53 1.79 -7.99 4.88
C VAL A 53 1.08 -7.31 6.06
N GLY A 54 -0.10 -6.75 5.79
CA GLY A 54 -0.88 -5.95 6.75
C GLY A 54 -0.54 -4.45 6.79
N THR A 55 0.51 -3.97 6.10
CA THR A 55 0.77 -2.54 5.99
C THR A 55 -0.33 -1.83 5.19
N LEU A 56 -0.79 -0.68 5.70
CA LEU A 56 -1.78 0.16 5.04
C LEU A 56 -1.11 1.12 4.05
N MET A 57 -1.72 1.25 2.87
CA MET A 57 -1.20 2.02 1.76
C MET A 57 -2.32 2.46 0.81
N GLY A 58 -2.14 3.57 0.11
CA GLY A 58 -3.15 4.09 -0.80
C GLY A 58 -4.16 5.00 -0.10
N THR A 59 -4.70 5.95 -0.85
CA THR A 59 -5.78 6.85 -0.41
C THR A 59 -7.08 6.11 -0.07
N ASN A 60 -7.30 4.91 -0.63
CA ASN A 60 -8.50 4.11 -0.38
C ASN A 60 -8.34 3.11 0.78
N ASN A 61 -7.34 3.28 1.67
CA ASN A 61 -7.09 2.35 2.78
C ASN A 61 -6.78 0.91 2.31
N GLY A 62 -5.99 0.80 1.24
CA GLY A 62 -5.46 -0.47 0.77
C GLY A 62 -4.62 -1.16 1.83
N THR A 63 -4.72 -2.49 1.91
CA THR A 63 -3.92 -3.30 2.82
C THR A 63 -3.12 -4.33 2.05
N ILE A 64 -1.83 -4.46 2.34
CA ILE A 64 -1.00 -5.49 1.69
C ILE A 64 -1.48 -6.87 2.12
N LYS A 65 -1.98 -7.63 1.15
CA LYS A 65 -2.48 -9.00 1.32
C LYS A 65 -1.36 -10.02 1.15
N SER A 66 -0.43 -9.78 0.23
CA SER A 66 0.70 -10.67 -0.01
C SER A 66 1.87 -9.95 -0.68
N ILE A 67 3.08 -10.45 -0.45
CA ILE A 67 4.33 -10.01 -1.08
C ILE A 67 4.99 -11.25 -1.67
N ALA A 68 5.32 -11.19 -2.97
CA ALA A 68 6.00 -12.24 -3.72
C ALA A 68 7.23 -11.63 -4.41
N GLU A 69 8.14 -12.44 -4.96
CA GLU A 69 9.47 -12.02 -5.42
C GLU A 69 9.53 -10.76 -6.31
N GLN A 70 8.50 -10.50 -7.12
CA GLN A 70 8.45 -9.37 -8.06
C GLN A 70 7.14 -8.57 -7.98
N ARG A 71 6.27 -8.83 -7.00
CA ARG A 71 4.98 -8.16 -6.90
C ARG A 71 4.46 -8.03 -5.47
N ILE A 72 3.63 -7.02 -5.26
CA ILE A 72 2.85 -6.84 -4.03
C ILE A 72 1.38 -6.78 -4.41
N VAL A 73 0.56 -7.53 -3.68
CA VAL A 73 -0.90 -7.52 -3.83
C VAL A 73 -1.50 -6.69 -2.70
N VAL A 74 -2.20 -5.62 -3.07
CA VAL A 74 -2.88 -4.70 -2.16
C VAL A 74 -4.39 -4.87 -2.33
N ALA A 75 -5.11 -5.09 -1.23
CA ALA A 75 -6.57 -5.16 -1.24
C ALA A 75 -7.15 -3.81 -0.79
N GLU A 76 -7.86 -3.13 -1.69
CA GLU A 76 -8.59 -1.90 -1.37
C GLU A 76 -10.07 -2.21 -1.07
N PRO A 77 -10.62 -1.77 0.08
CA PRO A 77 -12.04 -1.91 0.35
C PRO A 77 -12.87 -1.08 -0.64
N THR A 78 -13.87 -1.70 -1.25
CA THR A 78 -14.81 -1.04 -2.15
C THR A 78 -16.23 -1.50 -1.84
N ILE A 79 -17.21 -0.69 -2.21
CA ILE A 79 -18.63 -1.03 -2.07
C ILE A 79 -19.12 -1.47 -3.43
N ASP A 80 -19.73 -2.64 -3.49
CA ASP A 80 -20.36 -3.16 -4.70
C ASP A 80 -21.70 -2.45 -4.97
N ILE A 81 -22.27 -2.57 -6.18
CA ILE A 81 -23.58 -1.96 -6.52
C ILE A 81 -24.71 -2.41 -5.58
N THR A 82 -24.54 -3.55 -4.93
CA THR A 82 -25.46 -4.13 -3.94
C THR A 82 -25.31 -3.55 -2.53
N GLY A 83 -24.35 -2.64 -2.29
CA GLY A 83 -24.04 -2.08 -0.98
C GLY A 83 -23.18 -2.98 -0.10
N LYS A 84 -22.75 -4.15 -0.60
CA LYS A 84 -21.87 -5.07 0.13
C LYS A 84 -20.42 -4.56 0.11
N MET A 85 -19.76 -4.60 1.27
CA MET A 85 -18.30 -4.40 1.33
C MET A 85 -17.61 -5.55 0.61
N THR A 86 -16.84 -5.21 -0.41
CA THR A 86 -15.95 -6.11 -1.14
C THR A 86 -14.54 -5.52 -1.15
N SER A 87 -13.59 -6.20 -1.75
CA SER A 87 -12.23 -5.70 -1.90
C SER A 87 -11.78 -5.85 -3.35
N ARG A 88 -11.07 -4.84 -3.85
CA ARG A 88 -10.39 -4.87 -5.14
C ARG A 88 -8.92 -5.19 -4.89
N ASP A 89 -8.45 -6.26 -5.50
CA ASP A 89 -7.03 -6.61 -5.47
C ASP A 89 -6.30 -5.82 -6.55
N ILE A 90 -5.25 -5.10 -6.17
CA ILE A 90 -4.38 -4.30 -7.02
C ILE A 90 -2.97 -4.85 -6.91
N GLU A 91 -2.37 -5.15 -8.06
CA GLU A 91 -1.02 -5.69 -8.15
C GLU A 91 -0.03 -4.57 -8.48
N ILE A 92 0.94 -4.36 -7.59
CA ILE A 92 2.07 -3.47 -7.83
C ILE A 92 3.24 -4.36 -8.25
N LEU A 93 3.61 -4.27 -9.53
CA LEU A 93 4.74 -4.99 -10.08
C LEU A 93 6.04 -4.22 -9.87
N GLN A 94 7.11 -4.94 -9.57
CA GLN A 94 8.45 -4.38 -9.62
C GLN A 94 8.74 -4.09 -11.09
N ARG A 95 8.80 -2.81 -11.46
CA ARG A 95 9.24 -2.46 -12.80
C ARG A 95 10.73 -2.79 -12.93
N PRO A 96 11.17 -3.43 -14.02
CA PRO A 96 12.60 -3.56 -14.27
C PRO A 96 13.22 -2.16 -14.27
N LYS A 97 14.43 -2.05 -13.74
CA LYS A 97 15.20 -0.81 -13.87
C LYS A 97 15.44 -0.56 -15.35
N GLU A 98 14.63 0.30 -15.96
CA GLU A 98 14.90 0.86 -17.27
C GLU A 98 16.12 1.78 -17.09
N GLY A 99 17.30 1.23 -17.38
CA GLY A 99 18.58 1.83 -17.03
C GLY A 99 19.69 0.78 -16.96
N ALA A 100 19.82 0.00 -18.04
CA ALA A 100 21.09 -0.61 -18.42
C ALA A 100 21.55 0.14 -19.67
N GLU A 101 22.22 1.27 -19.46
CA GLU A 101 23.11 1.91 -20.43
C GLU A 101 24.48 2.10 -19.75
#